data_AF-A0A7U9X597-F1
#
_entry.id   AF-A0A7U9X597-F1
#
_cell.length_a   1.000
_cell.length_b   1.000
_cell.length_c   1.000
_cell.angle_alpha   90.00
_cell.angle_beta   90.00
_cell.angle_gamma   90.00
#
_symmetry.space_group_name_H-M   'P 1'
#
loop_
_entity.id
_entity.type
_entity.pdbx_description
1 polymer ?
#
loop_
_entity_poly.entity_id
_entity_poly.type
_entity_poly.pdbx_seq_one_letter_code
_entity_poly.pdbx_strand_id
1 'polypeptide(L)'
;MKNKIMLLIILVCTILSGCSKVDKKQEISREAAARKVINAMSTGPNEDLCNESAFSMIGEGVDLPLEKGEDWKELKQNWQTLVGEYFAIDALDTFLEYGPAIQFLSEAYFKGTIMSVEKIEIVQKEAQTEVYLIHWIIGEEKRQDKIFFRYNSEDLIEEVKIL
;
A
#
# COMPACT_ATOMS: atom_id res chain seq x y z
N MET A 1 -52.83 -6.42 61.62
CA MET A 1 -53.47 -5.22 61.02
C MET A 1 -52.85 -5.02 59.64
N LYS A 2 -53.55 -5.45 58.58
CA LYS A 2 -54.30 -4.61 57.64
C LYS A 2 -53.44 -3.64 56.81
N ASN A 3 -53.21 -4.07 55.57
CA ASN A 3 -53.15 -3.29 54.32
C ASN A 3 -51.92 -2.36 54.16
N LYS A 4 -51.34 -2.15 52.98
CA LYS A 4 -51.95 -1.93 51.66
C LYS A 4 -50.98 -2.30 50.54
N ILE A 5 -51.50 -3.00 49.54
CA ILE A 5 -50.98 -3.01 48.17
C ILE A 5 -50.96 -1.56 47.67
N MET A 6 -49.83 -1.10 47.13
CA MET A 6 -49.78 0.09 46.28
C MET A 6 -49.08 -0.29 44.97
N LEU A 7 -49.92 -0.58 43.98
CA LEU A 7 -49.59 -0.58 42.56
C LEU A 7 -49.19 0.85 42.15
N LEU A 8 -48.00 1.04 41.57
CA LEU A 8 -47.69 2.28 40.83
C LEU A 8 -46.74 2.01 39.65
N ILE A 9 -47.38 1.80 38.48
CA ILE A 9 -47.11 2.38 37.16
C ILE A 9 -45.66 2.33 36.62
N ILE A 10 -45.57 1.55 35.54
CA ILE A 10 -44.52 1.46 34.52
C ILE A 10 -44.09 2.83 33.98
N LEU A 11 -42.79 3.09 33.90
CA LEU A 11 -42.20 4.00 32.91
C LEU A 11 -41.07 3.27 32.17
N VAL A 12 -41.40 2.81 30.97
CA VAL A 12 -40.45 2.32 29.98
C VAL A 12 -39.66 3.51 29.46
N CYS A 13 -38.38 3.60 29.82
CA CYS A 13 -37.42 4.43 29.10
C CYS A 13 -36.72 3.53 28.08
N THR A 14 -37.28 3.46 26.87
CA THR A 14 -36.56 2.98 25.69
C THR A 14 -35.38 3.92 25.46
N ILE A 15 -34.20 3.54 25.95
CA ILE A 15 -32.96 4.18 25.53
C ILE A 15 -32.78 3.76 24.08
N LEU A 16 -33.13 4.68 23.18
CA LEU A 16 -32.80 4.61 21.76
C LEU A 16 -31.29 4.35 21.66
N SER A 17 -30.94 3.10 21.39
CA SER A 17 -29.61 2.72 20.92
C SER A 17 -29.49 3.28 19.52
N GLY A 18 -29.22 4.58 19.43
CA GLY A 18 -28.69 5.21 18.24
C GLY A 18 -27.30 4.63 18.01
N CYS A 19 -27.25 3.48 17.36
CA CYS A 19 -26.04 2.98 16.73
C CYS A 19 -25.71 3.90 15.56
N SER A 20 -25.21 5.10 15.86
CA SER A 20 -24.38 5.83 14.91
C SER A 20 -23.16 4.94 14.67
N LYS A 21 -23.16 4.20 13.56
CA LYS A 21 -21.94 3.67 12.97
C LYS A 21 -21.06 4.89 12.66
N VAL A 22 -20.28 5.30 13.65
CA VAL A 22 -19.07 6.06 13.40
C VAL A 22 -18.14 5.02 12.81
N ASP A 23 -18.00 5.03 11.49
CA ASP A 23 -16.89 4.39 10.82
C ASP A 23 -15.63 5.05 11.37
N LYS A 24 -15.09 4.47 12.46
CA LYS A 24 -13.77 4.84 12.94
C LYS A 24 -12.82 4.43 11.82
N LYS A 25 -12.37 5.41 11.03
CA LYS A 25 -11.23 5.26 10.14
C LYS A 25 -10.13 4.65 10.99
N GLN A 26 -9.86 3.37 10.77
CA GLN A 26 -8.85 2.65 11.52
C GLN A 26 -7.54 3.39 11.29
N GLU A 27 -6.89 3.83 12.37
CA GLU A 27 -5.57 4.44 12.29
C GLU A 27 -4.62 3.37 11.71
N ILE A 28 -4.24 3.55 10.45
CA ILE A 28 -3.35 2.61 9.76
C ILE A 28 -1.93 2.91 10.24
N SER A 29 -1.30 1.95 10.92
CA SER A 29 0.10 2.10 11.33
C SER A 29 1.03 2.16 10.12
N ARG A 30 2.12 2.94 10.23
CA ARG A 30 3.20 3.00 9.21
C ARG A 30 3.71 1.64 8.77
N GLU A 31 3.82 0.70 9.71
CA GLU A 31 4.29 -0.63 9.40
C GLU A 31 3.31 -1.41 8.52
N ALA A 32 2.01 -1.32 8.79
CA ALA A 32 0.99 -1.94 7.94
C ALA A 32 1.02 -1.34 6.52
N ALA A 33 1.14 -0.02 6.42
CA ALA A 33 1.29 0.69 5.15
C ALA A 33 2.54 0.23 4.37
N ALA A 34 3.71 0.25 5.01
CA ALA A 34 4.98 -0.18 4.41
C ALA A 34 4.91 -1.63 3.94
N ARG A 35 4.38 -2.54 4.76
CA ARG A 35 4.20 -3.95 4.38
C ARG A 35 3.28 -4.09 3.17
N LYS A 36 2.20 -3.31 3.08
CA LYS A 36 1.29 -3.36 1.93
C LYS A 36 1.98 -2.90 0.65
N VAL A 37 2.74 -1.80 0.69
CA VAL A 37 3.54 -1.28 -0.43
C VAL A 37 4.61 -2.29 -0.86
N ILE A 38 5.38 -2.83 0.09
CA ILE A 38 6.40 -3.85 -0.18
C ILE A 38 5.78 -5.06 -0.88
N ASN A 39 4.68 -5.61 -0.35
CA ASN A 39 4.04 -6.77 -0.98
C ASN A 39 3.55 -6.47 -2.40
N ALA A 40 3.03 -5.26 -2.66
CA ALA A 40 2.56 -4.86 -3.98
C ALA A 40 3.69 -4.81 -5.02
N MET A 41 4.84 -4.21 -4.68
CA MET A 41 5.98 -4.09 -5.61
C MET A 41 6.87 -5.34 -5.70
N SER A 42 6.77 -6.26 -4.73
CA SER A 42 7.66 -7.43 -4.62
C SER A 42 6.96 -8.77 -4.85
N THR A 43 5.70 -8.77 -5.29
CA THR A 43 4.95 -9.99 -5.64
C THR A 43 4.49 -9.91 -7.09
N GLY A 44 5.00 -10.81 -7.93
CA GLY A 44 4.73 -10.79 -9.37
C GLY A 44 4.90 -12.16 -10.04
N PRO A 45 4.57 -12.28 -11.33
CA PRO A 45 4.04 -11.22 -12.21
C PRO A 45 2.65 -10.73 -11.74
N ASN A 46 2.38 -9.44 -11.94
CA ASN A 46 1.13 -8.80 -11.55
C ASN A 46 0.75 -7.75 -12.61
N GLU A 47 0.00 -8.18 -13.61
CA GLU A 47 -0.36 -7.36 -14.77
C GLU A 47 -1.28 -6.18 -14.42
N ASP A 48 -2.01 -6.25 -13.32
CA ASP A 48 -2.84 -5.14 -12.82
C ASP A 48 -1.99 -3.98 -12.31
N LEU A 49 -0.74 -4.24 -11.90
CA LEU A 49 0.19 -3.24 -11.37
C LEU A 49 1.36 -2.94 -12.31
N CYS A 50 1.72 -3.88 -13.19
CA CYS A 50 2.82 -3.73 -14.13
C CYS A 50 2.63 -4.64 -15.35
N ASN A 51 2.43 -4.03 -16.51
CA ASN A 51 2.42 -4.67 -17.82
C ASN A 51 3.19 -3.79 -18.83
N GLU A 52 3.12 -4.09 -20.13
CA GLU A 52 3.82 -3.33 -21.16
C GLU A 52 3.58 -1.81 -21.11
N SER A 53 2.39 -1.38 -20.71
CA SER A 53 2.02 0.04 -20.59
C SER A 53 2.76 0.76 -19.45
N ALA A 54 3.35 0.03 -18.50
CA ALA A 54 4.22 0.60 -17.47
C ALA A 54 5.58 1.04 -18.02
N PHE A 55 5.95 0.64 -19.24
CA PHE A 55 7.24 0.95 -19.84
C PHE A 55 7.10 2.06 -20.88
N SER A 56 8.15 2.86 -20.98
CA SER A 56 8.28 3.85 -22.03
C SER A 56 8.54 3.14 -23.36
N MET A 57 7.71 3.39 -24.37
CA MET A 57 7.85 2.74 -25.68
C MET A 57 9.11 3.23 -26.40
N ILE A 58 10.15 2.40 -26.57
CA ILE A 58 11.30 2.77 -27.41
C ILE A 58 10.86 2.79 -28.88
N GLY A 59 10.51 3.97 -29.40
CA GLY A 59 10.46 4.20 -30.84
C GLY A 59 11.88 4.37 -31.38
N GLU A 60 12.27 3.60 -32.40
CA GLU A 60 13.54 3.83 -33.10
C GLU A 60 13.58 5.28 -33.62
N GLY A 61 14.55 6.08 -33.16
CA GLY A 61 14.86 7.41 -33.70
C GLY A 61 14.23 8.63 -33.02
N VAL A 62 13.76 8.55 -31.76
CA VAL A 62 13.16 9.70 -31.05
C VAL A 62 13.90 10.03 -29.74
N ASP A 63 14.40 11.26 -29.62
CA ASP A 63 15.16 11.80 -28.46
C ASP A 63 14.28 12.43 -27.36
N LEU A 64 12.96 12.21 -27.39
CA LEU A 64 12.03 12.74 -26.38
C LEU A 64 11.71 11.69 -25.32
N PRO A 65 11.47 12.08 -24.05
CA PRO A 65 11.02 11.15 -23.02
C PRO A 65 9.73 10.48 -23.50
N LEU A 66 9.83 9.19 -23.77
CA LEU A 66 8.81 8.39 -24.43
C LEU A 66 7.59 8.26 -23.53
N GLU A 67 6.42 8.52 -24.10
CA GLU A 67 5.13 8.34 -23.44
C GLU A 67 4.97 6.88 -22.97
N LYS A 68 4.29 6.71 -21.85
CA LYS A 68 3.87 5.39 -21.37
C LYS A 68 2.78 4.83 -22.30
N GLY A 69 2.58 3.51 -22.28
CA GLY A 69 1.56 2.87 -23.11
C GLY A 69 0.13 3.30 -22.77
N GLU A 70 -0.82 2.93 -23.65
CA GLU A 70 -2.22 3.38 -23.60
C GLU A 70 -2.90 3.11 -22.24
N ASP A 71 -2.55 2.00 -21.57
CA ASP A 71 -3.17 1.57 -20.31
C ASP A 71 -2.44 2.08 -19.05
N TRP A 72 -1.45 2.98 -19.20
CA TRP A 72 -0.71 3.50 -18.04
C TRP A 72 -1.60 4.15 -16.99
N LYS A 73 -2.66 4.84 -17.44
CA LYS A 73 -3.61 5.48 -16.54
C LYS A 73 -4.39 4.45 -15.69
N GLU A 74 -4.71 3.31 -16.27
CA GLU A 74 -5.38 2.21 -15.56
C GLU A 74 -4.44 1.60 -14.51
N LEU A 75 -3.20 1.29 -14.89
CA LEU A 75 -2.19 0.82 -13.95
C LEU A 75 -2.00 1.77 -12.76
N LYS A 76 -1.89 3.07 -13.05
CA LYS A 76 -1.77 4.11 -12.02
C LYS A 76 -3.00 4.13 -11.10
N GLN A 77 -4.20 3.94 -11.65
CA GLN A 77 -5.42 3.84 -10.85
C GLN A 77 -5.47 2.58 -9.97
N ASN A 78 -4.93 1.46 -10.45
CA ASN A 78 -4.82 0.22 -9.67
C ASN A 78 -3.85 0.41 -8.49
N TRP A 79 -2.70 1.04 -8.72
CA TRP A 79 -1.79 1.46 -7.65
C TRP A 79 -2.46 2.41 -6.65
N GLN A 80 -3.15 3.44 -7.14
CA GLN A 80 -3.88 4.39 -6.31
C GLN A 80 -4.92 3.70 -5.43
N THR A 81 -5.64 2.72 -5.98
CA THR A 81 -6.66 1.95 -5.27
C THR A 81 -6.03 1.02 -4.22
N LEU A 82 -4.88 0.42 -4.51
CA LEU A 82 -4.26 -0.58 -3.65
C LEU A 82 -3.49 0.03 -2.48
N VAL A 83 -2.77 1.13 -2.71
CA VAL A 83 -1.84 1.71 -1.72
C VAL A 83 -1.89 3.23 -1.63
N GLY A 84 -2.67 3.92 -2.49
CA GLY A 84 -2.62 5.37 -2.59
C GLY A 84 -3.00 6.12 -1.31
N GLU A 85 -3.83 5.53 -0.45
CA GLU A 85 -4.18 6.11 0.86
C GLU A 85 -2.99 6.23 1.84
N TYR A 86 -1.89 5.50 1.58
CA TYR A 86 -0.70 5.51 2.43
C TYR A 86 0.34 6.56 2.01
N PHE A 87 0.18 7.15 0.82
CA PHE A 87 1.13 8.12 0.28
C PHE A 87 0.68 9.55 0.59
N ALA A 88 1.66 10.42 0.81
CA ALA A 88 1.44 11.85 0.78
C ALA A 88 1.02 12.28 -0.64
N ILE A 89 0.45 13.49 -0.75
CA ILE A 89 0.07 14.08 -2.03
C ILE A 89 1.27 14.03 -3.00
N ASP A 90 1.03 13.56 -4.23
CA ASP A 90 2.00 13.38 -5.32
C ASP A 90 3.16 12.39 -5.07
N ALA A 91 3.27 11.80 -3.86
CA ALA A 91 4.34 10.87 -3.53
C ALA A 91 4.16 9.51 -4.21
N LEU A 92 2.91 9.05 -4.43
CA LEU A 92 2.66 7.83 -5.20
C LEU A 92 3.15 7.99 -6.65
N ASP A 93 2.87 9.12 -7.28
CA ASP A 93 3.30 9.40 -8.65
C ASP A 93 4.82 9.35 -8.77
N THR A 94 5.50 10.01 -7.83
CA THR A 94 6.96 9.97 -7.72
C THR A 94 7.49 8.54 -7.52
N PHE A 95 6.81 7.75 -6.69
CA PHE A 95 7.16 6.35 -6.44
C PHE A 95 7.00 5.46 -7.69
N LEU A 96 5.98 5.70 -8.50
CA LEU A 96 5.73 4.94 -9.73
C LEU A 96 6.67 5.35 -10.88
N GLU A 97 7.03 6.63 -10.95
CA GLU A 97 7.88 7.16 -12.03
C GLU A 97 9.38 6.96 -11.76
N TYR A 98 9.82 7.17 -10.51
CA TYR A 98 11.24 7.24 -10.15
C TYR A 98 11.61 6.31 -8.98
N GLY A 99 10.62 5.72 -8.31
CA GLY A 99 10.81 4.82 -7.19
C GLY A 99 10.94 3.35 -7.61
N PRO A 100 11.06 2.43 -6.64
CA PRO A 100 11.31 1.02 -6.92
C PRO A 100 10.08 0.23 -7.37
N ALA A 101 8.90 0.85 -7.50
CA ALA A 101 7.62 0.19 -7.78
C ALA A 101 7.69 -0.75 -8.98
N ILE A 102 8.26 -0.26 -10.09
CA ILE A 102 8.29 -0.95 -11.37
C ILE A 102 9.58 -1.74 -11.55
N GLN A 103 10.66 -1.44 -10.82
CA GLN A 103 11.95 -2.10 -10.98
C GLN A 103 11.83 -3.62 -10.86
N PHE A 104 11.19 -4.09 -9.80
CA PHE A 104 11.06 -5.52 -9.50
C PHE A 104 9.95 -6.20 -10.32
N LEU A 105 8.79 -5.56 -10.46
CA LEU A 105 7.71 -6.11 -11.28
C LEU A 105 8.09 -6.20 -12.76
N SER A 106 8.97 -5.32 -13.26
CA SER A 106 9.48 -5.41 -14.63
C SER A 106 10.30 -6.67 -14.87
N GLU A 107 11.09 -7.11 -13.88
CA GLU A 107 11.85 -8.35 -13.95
C GLU A 107 10.91 -9.56 -14.03
N ALA A 108 9.86 -9.58 -13.20
CA ALA A 108 8.82 -10.61 -13.25
C ALA A 108 8.12 -10.65 -14.61
N TYR A 109 7.75 -9.48 -15.15
CA TYR A 109 7.04 -9.35 -16.42
C TYR A 109 7.89 -9.82 -17.61
N PHE A 110 9.08 -9.24 -17.82
CA PHE A 110 9.92 -9.54 -18.99
C PHE A 110 10.50 -10.96 -18.98
N LYS A 111 10.78 -11.52 -17.79
CA LYS A 111 11.34 -12.87 -17.67
C LYS A 111 10.30 -13.95 -17.40
N GLY A 112 9.03 -13.59 -17.22
CA GLY A 112 7.98 -14.52 -16.78
C GLY A 112 8.31 -15.21 -15.45
N THR A 113 9.01 -14.51 -14.56
CA THR A 113 9.55 -15.09 -13.32
C THR A 113 8.62 -14.80 -12.14
N ILE A 114 8.32 -15.82 -11.35
CA ILE A 114 7.52 -15.65 -10.13
C ILE A 114 8.37 -14.99 -9.04
N MET A 115 7.81 -13.96 -8.42
CA MET A 115 8.40 -13.22 -7.31
C MET A 115 7.43 -13.28 -6.13
N SER A 116 7.93 -13.62 -4.95
CA SER A 116 7.08 -13.72 -3.74
C SER A 116 7.86 -13.37 -2.48
N VAL A 117 7.22 -12.62 -1.58
CA VAL A 117 7.78 -12.23 -0.29
C VAL A 117 7.62 -13.38 0.71
N GLU A 118 8.72 -13.86 1.28
CA GLU A 118 8.72 -14.86 2.37
C GLU A 118 8.60 -14.20 3.75
N LYS A 119 9.30 -13.08 3.94
CA LYS A 119 9.38 -12.39 5.24
C LYS A 119 9.71 -10.91 5.04
N ILE A 120 9.13 -10.07 5.91
CA ILE A 120 9.46 -8.64 6.00
C ILE A 120 9.79 -8.32 7.46
N GLU A 121 10.98 -7.79 7.70
CA GLU A 121 11.49 -7.42 9.02
C GLU A 121 11.81 -5.93 9.06
N ILE A 122 11.42 -5.24 10.13
CA ILE A 122 11.92 -3.89 10.38
C ILE A 122 13.32 -3.98 10.99
N VAL A 123 14.30 -3.35 10.35
CA VAL A 123 15.71 -3.37 10.78
C VAL A 123 16.19 -2.03 11.30
N GLN A 124 15.48 -0.94 11.00
CA GLN A 124 15.70 0.39 11.56
C GLN A 124 14.37 1.11 11.69
N LYS A 125 14.20 1.83 12.81
CA LYS A 125 13.02 2.66 13.08
C LYS A 125 13.45 3.94 13.77
N GLU A 126 13.15 5.06 13.14
CA GLU A 126 13.38 6.40 13.68
C GLU A 126 12.06 7.19 13.66
N ALA A 127 12.13 8.46 14.04
CA ALA A 127 10.95 9.32 14.15
C ALA A 127 10.15 9.40 12.85
N GLN A 128 10.82 9.55 11.70
CA GLN A 128 10.19 9.75 10.39
C GLN A 128 10.70 8.80 9.31
N THR A 129 11.51 7.80 9.68
CA THR A 129 12.09 6.85 8.73
C THR A 129 12.01 5.43 9.27
N GLU A 130 11.82 4.48 8.37
CA GLU A 130 11.86 3.04 8.67
C GLU A 130 12.64 2.34 7.56
N VAL A 131 13.39 1.29 7.92
CA VAL A 131 14.07 0.42 6.94
C VAL A 131 13.59 -1.00 7.17
N TYR A 132 13.19 -1.65 6.08
CA TYR A 132 12.72 -3.03 6.06
C TYR A 132 13.70 -3.91 5.32
N LEU A 133 14.03 -5.07 5.89
CA LEU A 133 14.69 -6.17 5.19
C LEU A 133 13.60 -7.11 4.64
N ILE A 134 13.58 -7.26 3.32
CA ILE A 134 12.73 -8.23 2.63
C ILE A 134 13.52 -9.50 2.37
N HIS A 135 12.90 -10.63 2.69
CA HIS A 135 13.35 -11.96 2.26
C HIS A 135 12.32 -12.46 1.27
N TRP A 136 12.78 -12.83 0.09
CA TRP A 136 11.88 -13.11 -1.03
C TRP A 136 12.52 -14.09 -2.01
N ILE A 137 11.65 -14.75 -2.75
CA ILE A 137 12.01 -15.69 -3.81
C ILE A 137 11.80 -14.98 -5.15
N ILE A 138 12.81 -15.02 -6.01
CA ILE A 138 12.75 -14.57 -7.40
C ILE A 138 13.13 -15.77 -8.27
N GLY A 139 12.14 -16.39 -8.90
CA GLY A 139 12.32 -17.66 -9.60
C GLY A 139 12.72 -18.76 -8.63
N GLU A 140 13.95 -19.25 -8.76
CA GLU A 140 14.52 -20.28 -7.87
C GLU A 140 15.48 -19.68 -6.82
N GLU A 141 15.77 -18.38 -6.91
CA GLU A 141 16.74 -17.72 -6.03
C GLU A 141 16.07 -17.14 -4.79
N LYS A 142 16.73 -17.31 -3.63
CA LYS A 142 16.42 -16.54 -2.43
C LYS A 142 17.27 -15.27 -2.43
N ARG A 143 16.61 -14.12 -2.33
CA ARG A 143 17.25 -12.80 -2.27
C ARG A 143 16.88 -12.09 -0.98
N GLN A 144 17.69 -11.08 -0.63
CA GLN A 144 17.36 -10.11 0.40
C GLN A 144 17.65 -8.70 -0.10
N ASP A 145 16.74 -7.78 0.15
CA ASP A 145 16.88 -6.37 -0.19
C ASP A 145 16.44 -5.49 0.99
N LYS A 146 16.98 -4.27 1.05
CA LYS A 146 16.57 -3.30 2.07
C LYS A 146 15.73 -2.20 1.43
N ILE A 147 14.55 -1.95 1.99
CA ILE A 147 13.65 -0.89 1.54
C ILE A 147 13.56 0.18 2.61
N PHE A 148 13.95 1.39 2.25
CA PHE A 148 13.82 2.59 3.05
C PHE A 148 12.48 3.27 2.79
N PHE A 149 11.84 3.74 3.87
CA PHE A 149 10.65 4.58 3.86
C PHE A 149 10.92 5.88 4.62
N ARG A 150 10.44 7.00 4.07
CA ARG A 150 10.35 8.29 4.76
C ARG A 150 8.88 8.72 4.84
N TYR A 151 8.51 9.29 5.98
CA TYR A 151 7.14 9.69 6.27
C TYR A 151 7.04 11.18 6.62
N ASN A 152 5.91 11.79 6.28
CA ASN A 152 5.59 13.16 6.70
C ASN A 152 5.10 13.21 8.15
N SER A 153 4.71 14.40 8.62
CA SER A 153 4.17 14.59 9.99
C SER A 153 2.81 13.92 10.24
N GLU A 154 2.13 13.45 9.19
CA GLU A 154 0.86 12.72 9.25
C GLU A 154 1.07 11.21 9.08
N ASP A 155 2.33 10.73 9.18
CA ASP A 155 2.73 9.34 8.97
C ASP A 155 2.42 8.77 7.56
N LEU A 156 2.19 9.65 6.57
CA LEU A 156 2.05 9.28 5.16
C LEU A 156 3.43 9.15 4.49
N ILE A 157 3.55 8.20 3.57
CA ILE A 157 4.79 7.91 2.83
C ILE A 157 5.10 9.07 1.87
N GLU A 158 6.29 9.66 2.02
CA GLU A 158 6.83 10.66 1.09
C GLU A 158 7.89 10.07 0.16
N GLU A 159 8.51 8.97 0.54
CA GLU A 159 9.62 8.40 -0.23
C GLU A 159 9.80 6.90 0.06
N VAL A 160 10.10 6.15 -1.00
CA VAL A 160 10.48 4.73 -0.93
C VAL A 160 11.72 4.51 -1.78
N LYS A 161 12.74 3.83 -1.25
CA LYS A 161 14.00 3.52 -1.94
C LYS A 161 14.47 2.11 -1.64
N ILE A 162 15.17 1.50 -2.59
CA ILE A 162 16.04 0.34 -2.32
C ILE A 162 17.40 0.89 -1.84
N LEU A 163 17.97 0.26 -0.81
CA LEU A 163 19.29 0.62 -0.24
C LEU A 163 20.40 -0.30 -0.74
#